data_AF-A0A4Y9YUQ6-F1
#
_entry.id   AF-A0A4Y9YUQ6-F1
#
_cell.length_a   1.000
_cell.length_b   1.000
_cell.length_c   1.000
_cell.angle_alpha   90.00
_cell.angle_beta   90.00
_cell.angle_gamma   90.00
#
_symmetry.space_group_name_H-M   'P 1'
#
loop_
_entity.id
_entity.type
_entity.pdbx_description
1 polymer ?
#
loop_
_entity_poly.entity_id
_entity_poly.type
_entity_poly.pdbx_seq_one_letter_code
_entity_poly.pdbx_strand_id
1 'polypeptide(L)'
;MPARRWTNDAELDFLQSKLESFRSFQLSHTLHRFWPDVNREWFLKFPEKPRVLPDVDSEELSEEQNTRLQQAIKERKKKIYNWFNNQNCQQTRKAKAAHVNLNLFKPKNRRNLKDTEVYSRKYYEERIKPRVQEELSGRVVPKDERLEVIKRVTKEVYDGEDEELKEEIREEINALRAMTGTQGKRGASEGASPADIATEVTDEQAINAVFCQAVLDDMPAIFRQILQELQRRTGWYFLILAAGEMPGSDGEVESMAVHQEGDDPEHHIGRLNSFVGQFLKPFIDDRPLPKNVEAKHKDA
;
A
#
# COMPACT_ATOMS: atom_id res chain seq x y z
N MET A 1 -18.22 -12.22 -10.78
CA MET A 1 -17.83 -13.11 -11.91
C MET A 1 -16.30 -13.11 -12.01
N PRO A 2 -15.59 -14.24 -11.86
CA PRO A 2 -14.16 -14.27 -12.12
C PRO A 2 -13.88 -13.89 -13.58
N ALA A 3 -12.80 -13.15 -13.82
CA ALA A 3 -12.43 -12.68 -15.15
C ALA A 3 -12.35 -13.86 -16.14
N ARG A 4 -12.98 -13.71 -17.31
CA ARG A 4 -13.03 -14.74 -18.35
C ARG A 4 -11.58 -15.10 -18.76
N ARG A 5 -11.20 -16.37 -18.58
CA ARG A 5 -9.88 -16.86 -18.96
C ARG A 5 -9.75 -16.80 -20.49
N TRP A 6 -8.62 -16.28 -20.98
CA TRP A 6 -8.36 -16.21 -22.43
C TRP A 6 -7.84 -17.53 -23.00
N THR A 7 -7.36 -18.42 -22.14
CA THR A 7 -6.80 -19.73 -22.49
C THR A 7 -7.88 -20.80 -22.54
N ASN A 8 -7.79 -21.73 -23.49
CA ASN A 8 -8.49 -23.02 -23.44
C ASN A 8 -7.81 -23.97 -22.43
N ASP A 9 -8.43 -25.11 -22.10
CA ASP A 9 -7.87 -26.08 -21.14
C ASP A 9 -6.55 -26.67 -21.63
N ALA A 10 -6.46 -27.09 -22.90
CA ALA A 10 -5.21 -27.58 -23.48
C ALA A 10 -4.09 -26.52 -23.54
N GLU A 11 -4.46 -25.26 -23.78
CA GLU A 11 -3.55 -24.12 -23.75
C GLU A 11 -3.03 -23.87 -22.33
N LEU A 12 -3.91 -23.99 -21.33
CA LEU A 12 -3.57 -23.83 -19.92
C LEU A 12 -2.63 -24.95 -19.44
N ASP A 13 -2.92 -26.20 -19.78
CA ASP A 13 -2.11 -27.36 -19.42
C ASP A 13 -0.69 -27.23 -19.98
N PHE A 14 -0.56 -26.75 -21.22
CA PHE A 14 0.75 -26.45 -21.80
C PHE A 14 1.50 -25.38 -20.99
N LEU A 15 0.86 -24.26 -20.66
CA LEU A 15 1.51 -23.19 -19.88
C LEU A 15 1.91 -23.68 -18.48
N GLN A 16 1.05 -24.47 -17.83
CA GLN A 16 1.34 -25.07 -16.53
C GLN A 16 2.53 -26.03 -16.59
N SER A 17 2.62 -26.87 -17.63
CA SER A 17 3.75 -27.80 -17.80
C SER A 17 5.11 -27.10 -17.93
N LYS A 18 5.11 -25.84 -18.40
CA LYS A 18 6.33 -25.04 -18.58
C LYS A 18 6.67 -24.15 -17.38
N LEU A 19 5.86 -24.15 -16.31
CA LEU A 19 6.09 -23.32 -15.12
C LEU A 19 7.40 -23.67 -14.40
N GLU A 20 7.74 -24.95 -14.29
CA GLU A 20 8.96 -25.37 -13.61
C GLU A 20 10.21 -24.92 -14.37
N SER A 21 10.20 -25.08 -15.69
CA SER A 21 11.25 -24.56 -16.56
C SER A 21 11.35 -23.03 -16.47
N PHE A 22 10.22 -22.32 -16.50
CA PHE A 22 10.23 -20.86 -16.31
C PHE A 22 10.94 -20.43 -15.02
N ARG A 23 10.67 -21.13 -13.92
CA ARG A 23 11.30 -20.87 -12.62
C ARG A 23 12.81 -21.13 -12.66
N SER A 24 13.26 -22.21 -13.29
CA SER A 24 14.70 -22.51 -13.40
C SER A 24 15.45 -21.49 -14.26
N PHE A 25 14.87 -21.05 -15.38
CA PHE A 25 15.41 -19.97 -16.21
C PHE A 25 15.40 -18.61 -15.50
N GLN A 26 14.43 -18.37 -14.61
CA GLN A 26 14.40 -17.17 -13.79
C GLN A 26 15.50 -17.16 -12.72
N LEU A 27 15.66 -18.26 -11.99
CA LEU A 27 16.70 -18.41 -10.95
C LEU A 27 18.12 -18.26 -11.53
N SER A 28 18.32 -18.75 -12.75
CA SER A 28 19.58 -18.64 -13.47
C SER A 28 19.76 -17.32 -14.24
N HIS A 29 18.80 -16.39 -14.17
CA HIS A 29 18.81 -15.13 -14.91
C HIS A 29 18.93 -15.29 -16.45
N THR A 30 18.45 -16.40 -17.01
CA THR A 30 18.55 -16.73 -18.44
C THR A 30 17.19 -16.73 -19.17
N LEU A 31 16.22 -15.94 -18.69
CA LEU A 31 14.87 -15.83 -19.29
C LEU A 31 14.85 -15.47 -20.78
N HIS A 32 15.88 -14.79 -21.30
CA HIS A 32 16.00 -14.50 -22.72
C HIS A 32 16.03 -15.77 -23.61
N ARG A 33 16.44 -16.93 -23.06
CA ARG A 33 16.44 -18.24 -23.74
C ARG A 33 15.09 -18.94 -23.64
N PHE A 34 14.39 -18.76 -22.52
CA PHE A 34 13.08 -19.36 -22.28
C PHE A 34 12.01 -18.85 -23.27
N TRP A 35 11.98 -17.54 -23.53
CA TRP A 35 10.90 -16.97 -24.35
C TRP A 35 10.89 -17.46 -25.80
N PRO A 36 12.02 -17.53 -26.53
CA PRO A 36 12.05 -18.15 -27.86
C PRO A 36 11.53 -19.60 -27.87
N ASP A 37 11.99 -20.41 -26.92
CA ASP A 37 11.65 -21.84 -26.85
C ASP A 37 10.15 -22.06 -26.60
N VAL A 38 9.59 -21.38 -25.60
CA VAL A 38 8.16 -21.49 -25.28
C VAL A 38 7.29 -20.93 -26.39
N ASN A 39 7.67 -19.82 -27.01
CA ASN A 39 6.91 -19.28 -28.13
C ASN A 39 6.94 -20.23 -29.33
N ARG A 40 8.11 -20.81 -29.64
CA ARG A 40 8.23 -21.80 -30.73
C ARG A 40 7.32 -22.99 -30.48
N GLU A 41 7.40 -23.61 -29.30
CA GLU A 41 6.56 -24.74 -28.94
C GLU A 41 5.06 -24.39 -28.90
N TRP A 42 4.71 -23.19 -28.40
CA TRP A 42 3.34 -22.70 -28.37
C TRP A 42 2.75 -22.61 -29.77
N PHE A 43 3.41 -21.87 -30.68
CA PHE A 43 2.86 -21.64 -32.02
C PHE A 43 2.92 -22.89 -32.92
N LEU A 44 3.74 -23.89 -32.57
CA LEU A 44 3.70 -25.22 -33.19
C LEU A 44 2.45 -26.00 -32.77
N LYS A 45 2.05 -25.94 -31.49
CA LYS A 45 0.87 -26.66 -30.98
C LYS A 45 -0.44 -25.91 -31.18
N PHE A 46 -0.39 -24.58 -31.11
CA PHE A 46 -1.54 -23.68 -31.18
C PHE A 46 -1.27 -22.60 -32.24
N PRO A 47 -1.37 -22.95 -33.54
CA PRO A 47 -1.16 -21.99 -34.61
C PRO A 47 -2.23 -20.90 -34.59
N GLU A 48 -1.84 -19.63 -34.72
CA GLU A 48 -2.80 -18.50 -34.72
C GLU A 48 -3.50 -18.31 -36.08
N LYS A 49 -2.94 -18.84 -37.19
CA LYS A 49 -3.53 -18.73 -38.53
C LYS A 49 -5.00 -19.19 -38.57
N PRO A 50 -5.36 -20.42 -38.16
CA PRO A 50 -6.76 -20.89 -38.20
C PRO A 50 -7.69 -20.13 -37.24
N ARG A 51 -7.15 -19.40 -36.27
CA ARG A 51 -7.93 -18.65 -35.28
C ARG A 51 -8.30 -17.24 -35.75
N VAL A 52 -7.41 -16.62 -36.52
CA VAL A 52 -7.55 -15.24 -37.02
C VAL A 52 -8.13 -15.24 -38.44
N LEU A 53 -7.81 -16.27 -39.22
CA LEU A 53 -8.21 -16.43 -40.62
C LEU A 53 -8.79 -17.85 -40.82
N PRO A 54 -9.98 -18.14 -40.28
CA PRO A 54 -10.58 -19.48 -40.38
C PRO A 54 -10.98 -19.87 -41.82
N ASP A 55 -11.26 -18.87 -42.68
CA ASP A 55 -11.82 -19.09 -44.03
C ASP A 55 -10.77 -19.02 -45.16
N VAL A 56 -9.47 -18.98 -44.81
CA VAL A 56 -8.38 -18.80 -45.79
C VAL A 56 -7.39 -19.96 -45.71
N ASP A 57 -7.62 -20.98 -46.53
CA ASP A 57 -6.71 -22.13 -46.71
C ASP A 57 -5.53 -21.82 -47.64
N SER A 58 -5.58 -20.71 -48.39
CA SER A 58 -4.48 -20.32 -49.27
C SER A 58 -3.21 -19.95 -48.50
N GLU A 59 -2.06 -20.37 -49.03
CA GLU A 59 -0.73 -20.00 -48.53
C GLU A 59 -0.39 -18.54 -48.88
N GLU A 60 -1.00 -18.01 -49.93
CA GLU A 60 -0.89 -16.61 -50.34
C GLU A 60 -1.79 -15.73 -49.49
N LEU A 61 -1.21 -15.12 -48.46
CA LEU A 61 -1.87 -14.14 -47.61
C LEU A 61 -1.77 -12.76 -48.24
N SER A 62 -2.89 -12.05 -48.35
CA SER A 62 -2.89 -10.61 -48.66
C SER A 62 -2.08 -9.84 -47.61
N GLU A 63 -1.50 -8.69 -47.97
CA GLU A 63 -0.74 -7.83 -47.06
C GLU A 63 -1.56 -7.44 -45.80
N GLU A 64 -2.87 -7.22 -45.96
CA GLU A 64 -3.78 -6.93 -44.85
C GLU A 64 -3.94 -8.14 -43.92
N GLN A 65 -4.06 -9.35 -44.49
CA GLN A 65 -4.21 -10.59 -43.74
C GLN A 65 -2.92 -10.93 -42.98
N ASN A 66 -1.76 -10.71 -43.61
CA ASN A 66 -0.47 -10.89 -42.96
C ASN A 66 -0.29 -9.90 -41.80
N THR A 67 -0.69 -8.64 -41.97
CA THR A 67 -0.64 -7.63 -40.91
C THR A 67 -1.49 -8.03 -39.70
N ARG A 68 -2.72 -8.52 -39.94
CA ARG A 68 -3.61 -9.03 -38.88
C ARG A 68 -3.01 -10.23 -38.16
N LEU A 69 -2.42 -11.17 -38.89
CA LEU A 69 -1.75 -12.34 -38.31
C LEU A 69 -0.55 -11.94 -37.44
N GLN A 70 0.29 -11.01 -37.91
CA GLN A 70 1.43 -10.51 -37.15
C GLN A 70 1.00 -9.79 -35.86
N GLN A 71 -0.07 -8.99 -35.91
CA GLN A 71 -0.64 -8.35 -34.73
C GLN A 71 -1.14 -9.38 -33.73
N ALA A 72 -1.90 -10.39 -34.18
CA ALA A 72 -2.40 -11.45 -33.31
C ALA A 72 -1.26 -12.24 -32.63
N ILE A 73 -0.19 -12.56 -33.37
CA ILE A 73 1.00 -13.21 -32.81
C ILE A 73 1.66 -12.34 -31.73
N LYS A 74 1.81 -11.03 -31.98
CA LYS A 74 2.38 -10.09 -31.00
C LYS A 74 1.53 -10.02 -29.73
N GLU A 75 0.22 -9.91 -29.88
CA GLU A 75 -0.71 -9.92 -28.76
C GLU A 75 -0.64 -11.22 -27.96
N ARG A 76 -0.55 -12.37 -28.65
CA ARG A 76 -0.44 -13.66 -27.98
C ARG A 76 0.85 -13.77 -27.18
N LYS A 77 2.00 -13.40 -27.76
CA LYS A 77 3.28 -13.37 -27.05
C LYS A 77 3.19 -12.53 -25.78
N LYS A 78 2.54 -11.36 -25.85
CA LYS A 78 2.29 -10.49 -24.69
C LYS A 78 1.41 -11.17 -23.63
N LYS A 79 0.35 -11.87 -24.05
CA LYS A 79 -0.53 -12.62 -23.14
C LYS A 79 0.20 -13.76 -22.43
N ILE A 80 1.03 -14.52 -23.14
CA ILE A 80 1.89 -15.60 -22.58
C ILE A 80 2.88 -15.01 -21.57
N TYR A 81 3.59 -13.94 -21.96
CA TYR A 81 4.53 -13.24 -21.07
C TYR A 81 3.88 -12.77 -19.77
N ASN A 82 2.74 -12.08 -19.89
CA ASN A 82 2.00 -11.60 -18.73
C ASN A 82 1.47 -12.75 -17.87
N TRP A 83 1.03 -13.86 -18.48
CA TRP A 83 0.56 -15.03 -17.75
C TRP A 83 1.66 -15.59 -16.85
N PHE A 84 2.85 -15.89 -17.39
CA PHE A 84 3.96 -16.43 -16.59
C PHE A 84 4.39 -15.50 -15.45
N ASN A 85 4.47 -14.19 -15.72
CA ASN A 85 4.82 -13.21 -14.69
C ASN A 85 3.74 -13.10 -13.59
N ASN A 86 2.46 -13.19 -13.96
CA ASN A 86 1.34 -13.14 -13.02
C ASN A 86 1.22 -14.41 -12.16
N GLN A 87 1.63 -15.58 -12.68
CA GLN A 87 1.66 -16.82 -11.89
C GLN A 87 2.67 -16.74 -10.73
N ASN A 88 3.76 -15.99 -10.89
CA ASN A 88 4.75 -15.80 -9.84
C ASN A 88 4.40 -14.72 -8.81
N CYS A 89 3.42 -13.86 -9.06
CA CYS A 89 2.95 -12.88 -8.08
C CYS A 89 2.29 -13.54 -6.85
N GLN A 90 1.86 -14.80 -6.94
CA GLN A 90 1.33 -15.56 -5.80
C GLN A 90 2.46 -16.05 -4.88
N GLN A 91 3.59 -16.50 -5.45
CA GLN A 91 4.74 -17.02 -4.70
C GLN A 91 5.69 -15.91 -4.25
N THR A 92 5.96 -14.87 -5.04
CA THR A 92 6.81 -13.74 -4.62
C THR A 92 6.16 -12.83 -3.57
N ARG A 93 4.81 -12.80 -3.48
CA ARG A 93 4.11 -12.23 -2.32
C ARG A 93 4.27 -13.10 -1.07
N LYS A 94 4.36 -14.43 -1.22
CA LYS A 94 4.57 -15.38 -0.10
C LYS A 94 6.04 -15.51 0.31
N ALA A 95 6.99 -15.36 -0.62
CA ALA A 95 8.43 -15.53 -0.40
C ALA A 95 9.14 -14.28 0.12
N LYS A 96 8.48 -13.11 0.10
CA LYS A 96 8.96 -11.90 0.80
C LYS A 96 8.60 -11.87 2.30
N ALA A 97 8.09 -12.98 2.84
CA ALA A 97 7.78 -13.14 4.27
C ALA A 97 8.92 -13.83 5.07
N ALA A 98 10.16 -13.86 4.53
CA ALA A 98 11.32 -14.36 5.27
C ALA A 98 11.92 -13.31 6.22
N HIS A 99 11.65 -12.03 5.97
CA HIS A 99 11.96 -10.95 6.92
C HIS A 99 10.64 -10.39 7.42
N VAL A 100 10.46 -10.32 8.74
CA VAL A 100 9.44 -9.45 9.36
C VAL A 100 9.80 -8.04 8.90
N ASN A 101 9.05 -7.52 7.93
CA ASN A 101 9.27 -6.17 7.45
C ASN A 101 8.78 -5.21 8.54
N LEU A 102 9.68 -4.77 9.42
CA LEU A 102 9.40 -3.77 10.47
C LEU A 102 8.96 -2.41 9.90
N ASN A 103 8.98 -2.23 8.57
CA ASN A 103 8.25 -1.13 7.92
C ASN A 103 6.71 -1.31 8.00
N LEU A 104 6.18 -2.26 8.77
CA LEU A 104 4.76 -2.34 9.14
C LEU A 104 4.25 -1.04 9.78
N PHE A 105 5.11 -0.35 10.54
CA PHE A 105 4.81 0.95 11.15
C PHE A 105 5.17 2.15 10.26
N LYS A 106 5.82 1.93 9.11
CA LYS A 106 6.06 3.00 8.14
C LYS A 106 4.90 3.02 7.16
N PRO A 107 4.24 4.17 6.93
CA PRO A 107 3.21 4.26 5.93
C PRO A 107 3.78 3.78 4.59
N LYS A 108 3.14 2.75 4.03
CA LYS A 108 3.54 2.04 2.81
C LYS A 108 3.96 3.02 1.72
N ASN A 109 5.25 3.02 1.34
CA ASN A 109 5.90 3.82 0.26
C ASN A 109 4.89 4.54 -0.64
N ARG A 110 4.33 5.65 -0.16
CA ARG A 110 3.48 6.50 -0.97
C ARG A 110 4.44 7.34 -1.81
N ARG A 111 4.14 7.47 -3.10
CA ARG A 111 4.88 8.39 -3.95
C ARG A 111 4.86 9.77 -3.28
N ASN A 112 5.99 10.45 -3.23
CA ASN A 112 6.04 11.83 -2.76
C ASN A 112 5.01 12.66 -3.53
N LEU A 113 4.25 13.46 -2.78
CA LEU A 113 3.29 14.39 -3.36
C LEU A 113 4.06 15.45 -4.15
N LYS A 114 3.46 15.88 -5.25
CA LYS A 114 3.96 17.02 -6.03
C LYS A 114 3.51 18.34 -5.40
N ASP A 115 4.18 19.43 -5.73
CA ASP A 115 3.90 20.76 -5.18
C ASP A 115 2.44 21.19 -5.41
N THR A 116 1.94 20.99 -6.63
CA THR A 116 0.52 21.22 -6.95
C THR A 116 -0.44 20.31 -6.19
N GLU A 117 -0.02 19.10 -5.81
CA GLU A 117 -0.86 18.16 -5.03
C GLU A 117 -0.95 18.59 -3.56
N VAL A 118 0.14 19.09 -2.97
CA VAL A 118 0.15 19.67 -1.62
C VAL A 118 -0.66 20.98 -1.59
N TYR A 119 -0.42 21.88 -2.55
CA TYR A 119 -1.23 23.08 -2.74
C TYR A 119 -2.73 22.75 -2.85
N SER A 120 -3.07 21.76 -3.70
CA SER A 120 -4.45 21.35 -3.85
C SER A 120 -5.06 20.82 -2.57
N ARG A 121 -4.30 20.19 -1.67
CA ARG A 121 -4.85 19.70 -0.40
C ARG A 121 -5.16 20.83 0.57
N LYS A 122 -4.28 21.83 0.67
CA LYS A 122 -4.45 22.98 1.57
C LYS A 122 -5.55 23.94 1.08
N TYR A 123 -5.57 24.25 -0.21
CA TYR A 123 -6.38 25.33 -0.75
C TYR A 123 -7.47 24.87 -1.74
N TYR A 124 -7.85 23.58 -1.70
CA TYR A 124 -8.89 23.04 -2.60
C TYR A 124 -10.19 23.84 -2.51
N GLU A 125 -10.72 23.93 -1.29
CA GLU A 125 -12.06 24.45 -1.04
C GLU A 125 -12.15 25.96 -1.28
N GLU A 126 -11.09 26.69 -0.95
CA GLU A 126 -11.07 28.16 -1.01
C GLU A 126 -10.71 28.70 -2.40
N ARG A 127 -9.70 28.12 -3.07
CA ARG A 127 -9.10 28.72 -4.27
C ARG A 127 -9.37 27.95 -5.55
N ILE A 128 -9.40 26.61 -5.48
CA ILE A 128 -9.51 25.75 -6.67
C ILE A 128 -10.98 25.42 -6.98
N LYS A 129 -11.75 25.02 -5.98
CA LYS A 129 -13.14 24.57 -6.13
C LYS A 129 -14.05 25.63 -6.77
N PRO A 130 -13.99 26.93 -6.41
CA PRO A 130 -14.84 27.94 -7.07
C PRO A 130 -14.57 28.04 -8.57
N ARG A 131 -13.29 28.03 -8.98
CA ARG A 131 -12.88 28.11 -10.40
C ARG A 131 -13.23 26.85 -11.19
N VAL A 132 -13.05 25.68 -10.58
CA VAL A 132 -13.47 24.41 -11.18
C VAL A 132 -15.00 24.38 -11.32
N GLN A 133 -15.75 24.89 -10.34
CA GLN A 133 -17.20 24.93 -10.40
C GLN A 133 -17.72 25.93 -11.43
N GLU A 134 -17.03 27.07 -11.61
CA GLU A 134 -17.31 28.04 -12.67
C GLU A 134 -17.10 27.43 -14.07
N GLU A 135 -15.96 26.77 -14.31
CA GLU A 135 -15.68 26.12 -15.61
C GLU A 135 -16.62 24.96 -15.93
N LEU A 136 -17.11 24.26 -14.89
CA LEU A 136 -18.03 23.14 -15.04
C LEU A 136 -19.50 23.54 -14.94
N SER A 137 -19.79 24.82 -14.66
CA SER A 137 -21.16 25.30 -14.57
C SER A 137 -21.84 25.17 -15.95
N GLY A 138 -22.95 24.43 -15.98
CA GLY A 138 -23.71 24.19 -17.21
C GLY A 138 -23.29 22.96 -18.04
N ARG A 139 -22.33 22.13 -17.59
CA ARG A 139 -21.96 20.88 -18.29
C ARG A 139 -21.92 19.67 -17.35
N VAL A 140 -22.55 18.56 -17.76
CA VAL A 140 -22.37 17.25 -17.12
C VAL A 140 -21.19 16.57 -17.79
N VAL A 141 -20.03 16.63 -17.15
CA VAL A 141 -18.80 15.99 -17.64
C VAL A 141 -18.56 14.62 -16.98
N PRO A 142 -18.01 13.64 -17.73
CA PRO A 142 -17.55 12.38 -17.16
C PRO A 142 -16.41 12.62 -16.16
N LYS A 143 -16.22 11.66 -15.24
CA LYS A 143 -15.28 11.76 -14.12
C LYS A 143 -13.83 12.05 -14.55
N ASP A 144 -13.41 11.49 -15.68
CA ASP A 144 -12.04 11.62 -16.18
C ASP A 144 -11.78 13.05 -16.68
N GLU A 145 -12.70 13.63 -17.45
CA GLU A 145 -12.62 15.02 -17.93
C GLU A 145 -12.67 16.02 -16.77
N ARG A 146 -13.52 15.77 -15.77
CA ARG A 146 -13.56 16.60 -14.55
C ARG A 146 -12.21 16.61 -13.82
N LEU A 147 -11.52 15.48 -13.80
CA LEU A 147 -10.22 15.35 -13.14
C LEU A 147 -9.10 16.05 -13.93
N GLU A 148 -9.17 16.09 -15.26
CA GLU A 148 -8.29 16.89 -16.09
C GLU A 148 -8.49 18.39 -15.87
N VAL A 149 -9.74 18.85 -15.80
CA VAL A 149 -10.09 20.24 -15.47
C VAL A 149 -9.50 20.63 -14.10
N ILE A 150 -9.70 19.81 -13.06
CA ILE A 150 -9.14 20.07 -11.74
C ILE A 150 -7.60 20.20 -11.80
N LYS A 151 -6.91 19.29 -12.50
CA LYS A 151 -5.44 19.34 -12.62
C LYS A 151 -4.95 20.59 -13.33
N ARG A 152 -5.64 21.01 -14.41
CA ARG A 152 -5.31 22.21 -15.16
C ARG A 152 -5.50 23.47 -14.30
N VAL A 153 -6.69 23.63 -13.73
CA VAL A 153 -7.03 24.79 -12.89
C VAL A 153 -6.09 24.87 -11.68
N THR A 154 -5.81 23.75 -11.02
CA THR A 154 -4.88 23.70 -9.88
C THR A 154 -3.50 24.23 -10.27
N LYS A 155 -3.01 23.84 -11.46
CA LYS A 155 -1.71 24.29 -11.95
C LYS A 155 -1.70 25.78 -12.27
N GLU A 156 -2.72 26.28 -12.97
CA GLU A 156 -2.83 27.70 -13.33
C GLU A 156 -2.94 28.60 -12.09
N VAL A 157 -3.71 28.17 -11.09
CA VAL A 157 -3.80 28.88 -9.82
C VAL A 157 -2.44 28.87 -9.12
N TYR A 158 -1.82 27.70 -8.95
CA TYR A 158 -0.53 27.56 -8.28
C TYR A 158 0.59 28.35 -8.96
N ASP A 159 0.67 28.35 -10.29
CA ASP A 159 1.69 29.09 -11.04
C ASP A 159 1.54 30.61 -10.83
N GLY A 160 0.32 31.10 -10.63
CA GLY A 160 -0.01 32.51 -10.37
C GLY A 160 0.04 32.96 -8.91
N GLU A 161 0.33 32.06 -7.97
CA GLU A 161 0.48 32.41 -6.54
C GLU A 161 1.82 33.08 -6.23
N ASP A 162 1.84 33.78 -5.09
CA ASP A 162 3.03 34.45 -4.56
C ASP A 162 4.16 33.47 -4.26
N GLU A 163 5.40 33.92 -4.42
CA GLU A 163 6.59 33.09 -4.21
C GLU A 163 6.75 32.65 -2.74
N GLU A 164 6.27 33.47 -1.79
CA GLU A 164 6.25 33.12 -0.36
C GLU A 164 5.41 31.87 -0.07
N LEU A 165 4.22 31.78 -0.70
CA LEU A 165 3.32 30.63 -0.54
C LEU A 165 3.89 29.38 -1.23
N LYS A 166 4.61 29.56 -2.34
CA LYS A 166 5.32 28.47 -3.01
C LYS A 166 6.47 27.93 -2.16
N GLU A 167 7.17 28.79 -1.42
CA GLU A 167 8.23 28.37 -0.50
C GLU A 167 7.65 27.61 0.71
N GLU A 168 6.56 28.09 1.33
CA GLU A 168 5.87 27.40 2.41
C GLU A 168 5.50 25.95 2.03
N ILE A 169 4.97 25.77 0.82
CA ILE A 169 4.59 24.45 0.29
C ILE A 169 5.82 23.57 0.04
N ARG A 170 6.94 24.16 -0.37
CA ARG A 170 8.19 23.44 -0.59
C ARG A 170 8.80 22.97 0.73
N GLU A 171 8.75 23.81 1.76
CA GLU A 171 9.16 23.47 3.12
C GLU A 171 8.31 22.33 3.67
N GLU A 172 6.99 22.40 3.50
CA GLU A 172 6.07 21.33 3.91
C GLU A 172 6.35 20.00 3.19
N ILE A 173 6.68 20.05 1.90
CA ILE A 173 7.08 18.85 1.15
C ILE A 173 8.39 18.27 1.68
N ASN A 174 9.35 19.13 2.04
CA ASN A 174 10.60 18.68 2.62
C ASN A 174 10.39 18.06 4.01
N ALA A 175 9.50 18.62 4.84
CA ALA A 175 9.10 18.03 6.12
C ALA A 175 8.42 16.67 5.92
N LEU A 176 7.48 16.56 4.97
CA LEU A 176 6.83 15.29 4.63
C LEU A 176 7.82 14.23 4.10
N ARG A 177 8.86 14.64 3.37
CA ARG A 177 9.94 13.74 2.91
C ARG A 177 10.81 13.25 4.07
N ALA A 178 11.15 14.14 5.00
CA ALA A 178 11.92 13.80 6.19
C ALA A 178 11.16 12.79 7.07
N MET A 179 9.87 13.02 7.32
CA MET A 179 9.03 12.14 8.15
C MET A 179 8.75 10.78 7.50
N THR A 180 8.57 10.71 6.18
CA THR A 180 8.30 9.43 5.49
C THR A 180 9.55 8.57 5.29
N GLY A 181 10.74 9.06 5.65
CA GLY A 181 12.00 8.33 5.48
C GLY A 181 12.28 7.96 4.01
N THR A 182 11.59 8.60 3.06
CA THR A 182 11.84 8.44 1.63
C THR A 182 13.02 9.31 1.24
N GLN A 183 14.20 8.99 1.79
CA GLN A 183 15.44 9.34 1.12
C GLN A 183 15.40 8.69 -0.25
N GLY A 184 15.09 9.51 -1.26
CA GLY A 184 15.12 9.11 -2.64
C GLY A 184 16.48 8.47 -2.92
N LYS A 185 16.46 7.32 -3.61
CA LYS A 185 17.65 6.75 -4.23
C LYS A 185 18.27 7.79 -5.16
N ARG A 186 19.15 8.64 -4.65
CA ARG A 186 20.18 9.40 -5.38
C ARG A 186 21.03 10.15 -4.37
N GLY A 187 22.30 9.77 -4.32
CA GLY A 187 23.36 10.52 -3.65
C GLY A 187 23.65 10.03 -2.24
N ALA A 188 24.84 9.47 -2.06
CA ALA A 188 25.43 9.27 -0.77
C ALA A 188 25.69 10.62 -0.08
N SER A 189 25.30 10.74 1.18
CA SER A 189 26.12 11.43 2.18
C SER A 189 25.88 10.79 3.54
N GLU A 190 26.98 10.60 4.24
CA GLU A 190 27.13 9.93 5.52
C GLU A 190 26.46 10.72 6.65
N GLY A 191 26.05 9.97 7.69
CA GLY A 191 26.12 10.41 9.07
C GLY A 191 25.16 11.53 9.51
N ALA A 192 23.98 11.14 10.01
CA ALA A 192 23.35 11.88 11.09
C ALA A 192 22.58 10.90 11.99
N SER A 193 23.07 10.75 13.23
CA SER A 193 22.39 10.05 14.32
C SER A 193 21.17 10.88 14.74
N PRO A 194 19.98 10.28 14.98
CA PRO A 194 18.76 11.02 15.28
C PRO A 194 18.64 11.38 16.78
N ALA A 195 19.73 11.82 17.42
CA ALA A 195 19.75 12.05 18.86
C ALA A 195 19.58 13.52 19.30
N ASP A 196 19.76 14.51 18.41
CA ASP A 196 19.85 15.91 18.84
C ASP A 196 18.98 16.85 18.00
N ILE A 197 17.65 16.81 18.19
CA ILE A 197 16.81 18.00 17.97
C ILE A 197 15.75 18.03 19.08
N ALA A 198 16.09 18.71 20.17
CA ALA A 198 15.13 19.15 21.16
C ALA A 198 14.79 20.62 20.90
N THR A 199 13.48 20.88 20.78
CA THR A 199 12.79 22.16 21.04
C THR A 199 12.84 23.22 19.93
N GLU A 200 11.72 23.39 19.23
CA GLU A 200 10.88 24.59 19.31
C GLU A 200 9.44 24.24 18.89
N VAL A 201 8.47 24.63 19.74
CA VAL A 201 7.07 24.22 19.69
C VAL A 201 6.28 25.28 18.95
N THR A 202 5.71 24.92 17.79
CA THR A 202 4.34 25.21 17.33
C THR A 202 4.13 24.50 15.97
N ASP A 203 2.97 23.89 15.75
CA ASP A 203 2.52 23.16 14.53
C ASP A 203 3.03 21.72 14.24
N GLU A 204 4.19 21.28 14.74
CA GLU A 204 4.60 19.87 14.57
C GLU A 204 3.73 18.87 15.35
N GLN A 205 3.13 19.29 16.47
CA GLN A 205 2.31 18.43 17.33
C GLN A 205 1.02 17.97 16.65
N ALA A 206 0.41 18.80 15.79
CA ALA A 206 -0.79 18.42 15.05
C ALA A 206 -0.47 17.42 13.92
N ILE A 207 0.66 17.60 13.23
CA ILE A 207 1.16 16.66 12.21
C ILE A 207 1.55 15.33 12.85
N ASN A 208 2.23 15.39 14.01
CA ASN A 208 2.54 14.23 14.83
C ASN A 208 1.26 13.54 15.33
N ALA A 209 0.22 14.29 15.71
CA ALA A 209 -1.02 13.73 16.19
C ALA A 209 -1.79 12.97 15.11
N VAL A 210 -1.94 13.56 13.92
CA VAL A 210 -2.59 12.89 12.78
C VAL A 210 -1.80 11.64 12.35
N PHE A 211 -0.47 11.72 12.37
CA PHE A 211 0.40 10.58 12.08
C PHE A 211 0.25 9.46 13.13
N CYS A 212 0.32 9.80 14.41
CA CYS A 212 0.15 8.86 15.51
C CYS A 212 -1.23 8.21 15.48
N GLN A 213 -2.29 8.97 15.20
CA GLN A 213 -3.64 8.43 15.08
C GLN A 213 -3.75 7.43 13.93
N ALA A 214 -3.18 7.74 12.75
CA ALA A 214 -3.18 6.80 11.63
C ALA A 214 -2.45 5.48 11.95
N VAL A 215 -1.35 5.54 12.73
CA VAL A 215 -0.66 4.34 13.20
C VAL A 215 -1.50 3.60 14.25
N LEU A 216 -2.16 4.30 15.17
CA LEU A 216 -3.09 3.73 16.16
C LEU A 216 -4.26 3.01 15.49
N ASP A 217 -4.83 3.58 14.44
CA ASP A 217 -5.93 2.99 13.66
C ASP A 217 -5.50 1.71 12.92
N ASP A 218 -4.28 1.69 12.38
CA ASP A 218 -3.73 0.55 11.64
C ASP A 218 -3.16 -0.55 12.58
N MET A 219 -2.81 -0.21 13.83
CA MET A 219 -2.15 -1.10 14.78
C MET A 219 -2.92 -2.40 15.05
N PRO A 220 -4.25 -2.40 15.29
CA PRO A 220 -5.01 -3.64 15.47
C PRO A 220 -4.90 -4.60 14.29
N ALA A 221 -4.87 -4.08 13.06
CA ALA A 221 -4.73 -4.92 11.87
C ALA A 221 -3.30 -5.48 11.73
N ILE A 222 -2.29 -4.67 12.05
CA ILE A 222 -0.88 -5.08 12.07
C ILE A 222 -0.65 -6.18 13.11
N PHE A 223 -1.10 -5.96 14.36
CA PHE A 223 -0.94 -6.92 15.43
C PHE A 223 -1.65 -8.24 15.12
N ARG A 224 -2.88 -8.21 14.61
CA ARG A 224 -3.58 -9.43 14.20
C ARG A 224 -2.79 -10.25 13.19
N GLN A 225 -2.21 -9.62 12.16
CA GLN A 225 -1.43 -10.35 11.15
C GLN A 225 -0.18 -11.02 11.74
N ILE A 226 0.54 -10.32 12.62
CA ILE A 226 1.74 -10.85 13.27
C ILE A 226 1.36 -11.97 14.24
N LEU A 227 0.39 -11.73 15.11
CA LEU A 227 -0.03 -12.68 16.14
C LEU A 227 -0.63 -13.95 15.53
N GLN A 228 -1.38 -13.84 14.43
CA GLN A 228 -1.87 -15.01 13.68
C GLN A 228 -0.74 -15.86 13.13
N GLU A 229 0.29 -15.25 12.54
CA GLU A 229 1.40 -16.02 11.99
C GLU A 229 2.26 -16.64 13.08
N LEU A 230 2.43 -15.97 14.22
CA LEU A 230 3.11 -16.53 15.39
C LEU A 230 2.32 -17.71 15.96
N GLN A 231 1.02 -17.54 16.22
CA GLN A 231 0.15 -18.59 16.75
C GLN A 231 0.11 -19.82 15.82
N ARG A 232 0.03 -19.61 14.49
CA ARG A 232 0.11 -20.70 13.50
C ARG A 232 1.43 -21.50 13.54
N ARG A 233 2.54 -20.85 13.88
CA ARG A 233 3.89 -21.48 13.89
C ARG A 233 4.25 -22.10 15.22
N THR A 234 3.88 -21.46 16.33
CA THR A 234 4.29 -21.87 17.67
C THR A 234 3.21 -22.63 18.42
N GLY A 235 1.94 -22.47 18.03
CA GLY A 235 0.78 -22.94 18.79
C GLY A 235 0.52 -22.15 20.08
N TRP A 236 1.23 -21.05 20.31
CA TRP A 236 1.09 -20.24 21.53
C TRP A 236 -0.02 -19.21 21.37
N TYR A 237 -0.58 -18.81 22.50
CA TYR A 237 -1.54 -17.71 22.59
C TYR A 237 -0.84 -16.42 22.94
N PHE A 238 -1.27 -15.33 22.32
CA PHE A 238 -0.66 -14.01 22.48
C PHE A 238 -1.70 -12.97 22.87
N LEU A 239 -1.36 -12.14 23.85
CA LEU A 239 -2.11 -10.94 24.23
C LEU A 239 -1.16 -9.75 24.22
N ILE A 240 -1.60 -8.66 23.58
CA ILE A 240 -0.97 -7.35 23.62
C ILE A 240 -1.93 -6.41 24.33
N LEU A 241 -1.41 -5.74 25.37
CA LEU A 241 -2.04 -4.62 26.04
C LEU A 241 -1.19 -3.39 25.76
N ALA A 242 -1.81 -2.32 25.26
CA ALA A 242 -1.16 -1.05 25.04
C ALA A 242 -2.02 0.06 25.66
N ALA A 243 -1.39 1.07 26.25
CA ALA A 243 -2.07 2.26 26.74
C ALA A 243 -1.16 3.47 26.53
N GLY A 244 -1.75 4.61 26.21
CA GLY A 244 -1.02 5.84 25.95
C GLY A 244 -1.96 7.03 25.75
N GLU A 245 -1.39 8.22 25.75
CA GLU A 245 -2.13 9.46 25.50
C GLU A 245 -2.61 9.49 24.04
N MET A 246 -3.89 9.81 23.84
CA MET A 246 -4.45 9.93 22.50
C MET A 246 -3.92 11.22 21.85
N PRO A 247 -3.43 11.15 20.61
CA PRO A 247 -2.91 12.35 19.96
C PRO A 247 -4.04 13.34 19.66
N GLY A 248 -3.97 14.53 20.25
CA GLY A 248 -4.97 15.58 20.09
C GLY A 248 -6.05 15.64 21.19
N SER A 249 -6.00 14.76 22.20
CA SER A 249 -6.73 14.93 23.46
C SER A 249 -5.83 15.55 24.52
N ASP A 250 -6.39 16.36 25.42
CA ASP A 250 -5.66 17.03 26.50
C ASP A 250 -5.33 16.05 27.63
N GLY A 251 -4.41 15.12 27.37
CA GLY A 251 -3.93 14.13 28.35
C GLY A 251 -4.87 12.95 28.60
N GLU A 252 -5.86 12.68 27.73
CA GLU A 252 -6.70 11.49 27.88
C GLU A 252 -5.92 10.24 27.44
N VAL A 253 -5.75 9.30 28.37
CA VAL A 253 -5.11 8.01 28.13
C VAL A 253 -6.14 7.01 27.62
N GLU A 254 -5.93 6.49 26.41
CA GLU A 254 -6.71 5.38 25.87
C GLU A 254 -5.91 4.07 25.97
N SER A 255 -6.61 2.94 26.02
CA SER A 255 -5.99 1.62 26.01
C SER A 255 -6.59 0.74 24.93
N MET A 256 -5.77 -0.15 24.38
CA MET A 256 -6.18 -1.18 23.45
C MET A 256 -5.69 -2.56 23.91
N ALA A 257 -6.52 -3.56 23.66
CA ALA A 257 -6.18 -4.96 23.89
C ALA A 257 -6.41 -5.74 22.60
N VAL A 258 -5.36 -6.40 22.10
CA VAL A 258 -5.42 -7.29 20.94
C VAL A 258 -4.92 -8.65 21.35
N HIS A 259 -5.71 -9.69 21.12
CA HIS A 259 -5.33 -11.07 21.40
C HIS A 259 -5.47 -11.93 20.15
N GLN A 260 -4.70 -13.01 20.11
CA GLN A 260 -4.86 -14.10 19.17
C GLN A 260 -4.73 -15.42 19.91
N GLU A 261 -5.78 -16.22 19.82
CA GLU A 261 -5.86 -17.57 20.37
C GLU A 261 -6.23 -18.57 19.26
N GLY A 262 -6.24 -19.86 19.59
CA GLY A 262 -6.64 -20.92 18.66
C GLY A 262 -8.15 -21.03 18.50
N ASP A 263 -8.58 -21.79 17.51
CA ASP A 263 -10.00 -22.07 17.24
C ASP A 263 -10.63 -23.05 18.24
N ASP A 264 -9.91 -23.39 19.33
CA ASP A 264 -10.36 -24.33 20.34
C ASP A 264 -11.20 -23.61 21.42
N PRO A 265 -12.51 -23.87 21.51
CA PRO A 265 -13.38 -23.24 22.49
C PRO A 265 -13.05 -23.60 23.95
N GLU A 266 -12.30 -24.69 24.20
CA GLU A 266 -11.94 -25.12 25.55
C GLU A 266 -10.67 -24.45 26.09
N HIS A 267 -9.78 -23.99 25.20
CA HIS A 267 -8.46 -23.47 25.54
C HIS A 267 -8.29 -22.00 25.09
N HIS A 268 -8.85 -21.06 25.86
CA HIS A 268 -8.70 -19.62 25.64
C HIS A 268 -7.92 -18.94 26.77
N ILE A 269 -7.33 -17.78 26.49
CA ILE A 269 -6.44 -17.06 27.43
C ILE A 269 -7.12 -16.78 28.78
N GLY A 270 -8.42 -16.48 28.76
CA GLY A 270 -9.22 -16.22 29.97
C GLY A 270 -9.40 -17.40 30.92
N ARG A 271 -9.13 -18.64 30.48
CA ARG A 271 -9.19 -19.86 31.31
C ARG A 271 -7.84 -20.32 31.82
N LEU A 272 -6.75 -19.66 31.46
CA LEU A 272 -5.43 -19.98 31.98
C LEU A 272 -5.42 -19.77 33.49
N ASN A 273 -5.07 -20.82 34.24
CA ASN A 273 -4.96 -20.76 35.69
C ASN A 273 -4.04 -19.60 36.08
N SER A 274 -4.49 -18.77 37.01
CA SER A 274 -3.77 -17.59 37.53
C SER A 274 -3.52 -16.42 36.56
N PHE A 275 -4.02 -16.45 35.32
CA PHE A 275 -3.80 -15.36 34.35
C PHE A 275 -4.30 -14.00 34.86
N VAL A 276 -5.54 -13.96 35.35
CA VAL A 276 -6.14 -12.73 35.92
C VAL A 276 -5.34 -12.25 37.14
N GLY A 277 -4.92 -13.17 38.01
CA GLY A 277 -4.21 -12.85 39.24
C GLY A 277 -2.76 -12.39 39.02
N GLN A 278 -2.07 -12.94 38.03
CA GLN A 278 -0.66 -12.65 37.76
C GLN A 278 -0.47 -11.48 36.78
N PHE A 279 -1.33 -11.36 35.77
CA PHE A 279 -1.12 -10.43 34.66
C PHE A 279 -2.11 -9.27 34.60
N LEU A 280 -3.31 -9.39 35.19
CA LEU A 280 -4.30 -8.30 35.18
C LEU A 280 -4.38 -7.53 36.51
N LYS A 281 -4.28 -8.24 37.64
CA LYS A 281 -4.40 -7.64 38.98
C LYS A 281 -3.41 -6.49 39.28
N PRO A 282 -2.11 -6.57 38.88
CA PRO A 282 -1.18 -5.47 39.08
C PRO A 282 -1.63 -4.14 38.44
N PHE A 283 -2.32 -4.19 37.30
CA PHE A 283 -2.82 -3.00 36.61
C PHE A 283 -4.10 -2.42 37.23
N ILE A 284 -4.79 -3.19 38.06
CA ILE A 284 -6.04 -2.79 38.72
C ILE A 284 -5.75 -2.16 40.09
N ASP A 285 -4.79 -2.74 40.83
CA ASP A 285 -4.52 -2.40 42.23
C ASP A 285 -3.51 -1.24 42.41
N ASP A 286 -2.63 -0.97 41.44
CA ASP A 286 -1.62 0.11 41.51
C ASP A 286 -2.12 1.50 41.04
N ARG A 287 -3.44 1.75 41.01
CA ARG A 287 -3.95 3.10 40.73
C ARG A 287 -3.74 4.03 41.94
N PRO A 288 -2.88 5.07 41.88
CA PRO A 288 -2.87 6.09 42.92
C PRO A 288 -4.21 6.84 42.87
N LEU A 289 -4.92 6.87 44.00
CA LEU A 289 -6.13 7.68 44.15
C LEU A 289 -5.81 9.16 43.82
N PRO A 290 -6.65 9.86 43.04
CA PRO A 290 -6.44 11.27 42.76
C PRO A 290 -6.40 12.04 44.09
N LYS A 291 -5.33 12.82 44.28
CA LYS A 291 -5.21 13.75 45.40
C LYS A 291 -6.29 14.81 45.24
N ASN A 292 -7.38 14.70 46.00
CA ASN A 292 -8.38 15.75 46.06
C ASN A 292 -7.73 17.08 46.42
N VAL A 293 -7.85 18.02 45.49
CA VAL A 293 -7.59 19.44 45.67
C VAL A 293 -8.75 20.02 46.45
N GLU A 294 -8.64 20.11 47.77
CA GLU A 294 -9.42 21.06 48.56
C GLU A 294 -8.53 21.71 49.61
N ALA A 295 -7.86 22.77 49.19
CA ALA A 295 -7.43 23.84 50.07
C ALA A 295 -7.56 25.17 49.32
N LYS A 296 -8.70 25.84 49.51
CA LYS A 296 -8.83 27.27 49.90
C LYS A 296 -10.19 27.86 49.50
N HIS A 297 -11.00 28.17 50.51
CA HIS A 297 -11.52 29.51 50.79
C HIS A 297 -12.08 29.46 52.23
N LYS A 298 -11.35 29.88 53.27
CA LYS A 298 -11.15 31.26 53.78
C LYS A 298 -12.43 32.08 53.99
N ASP A 299 -12.62 32.43 55.27
CA ASP A 299 -13.08 33.71 55.80
C ASP A 299 -14.48 34.21 55.41
N ALA A 300 -15.44 34.02 56.32
CA ALA A 300 -16.38 35.03 56.84
C ALA A 300 -17.12 34.50 58.08
#